data_AF-A0ABD5MCG7-F1
#
_entry.id   AF-A0ABD5MCG7-F1
#
_cell.length_a   1.000
_cell.length_b   1.000
_cell.length_c   1.000
_cell.angle_alpha   90.00
_cell.angle_beta   90.00
_cell.angle_gamma   90.00
#
_symmetry.space_group_name_H-M   'P 1'
#
loop_
_entity.id
_entity.type
_entity.pdbx_description
1 polymer ?
#
loop_
_entity_poly.entity_id
_entity_poly.type
_entity_poly.pdbx_seq_one_letter_code
_entity_poly.pdbx_strand_id
1 'polypeptide(L)'
;MCGGRGTRLRDGSDRDASGVETEKPLVEVCGRSMLERVAEALRESGLDGTVHAVVSPQAPETAARAADLSLSTVETPGEGYVADLGTALDAVGRPALTVPADLPLLSAEHVDDALARAGTGDGGAANADSEPTSLTVCVPAALKRQLGASADTTFEHEGREVTPTGLNVVAGDGDTVALTYDARLAVNVNRPRDRALAEALCG
;
A
#
# COMPACT_ATOMS: atom_id res chain seq x y z
N MET A 1 4.04 3.76 2.86
CA MET A 1 4.02 3.52 4.33
C MET A 1 4.73 2.20 4.66
N CYS A 2 5.88 2.23 5.33
CA CYS A 2 6.68 1.03 5.63
C CYS A 2 7.31 1.00 7.03
N GLY A 3 6.99 1.94 7.94
CA GLY A 3 7.57 2.01 9.29
C GLY A 3 6.96 1.10 10.37
N GLY A 4 6.05 0.18 10.03
CA GLY A 4 5.32 -0.62 11.02
C GLY A 4 6.06 -1.89 11.48
N ARG A 5 5.89 -2.27 12.77
CA ARG A 5 6.57 -3.44 13.38
C ARG A 5 6.26 -4.80 12.76
N GLY A 6 5.14 -4.93 12.03
CA GLY A 6 4.77 -6.17 11.35
C GLY A 6 4.55 -7.39 12.25
N THR A 7 4.15 -7.19 13.51
CA THR A 7 4.17 -8.23 14.56
C THR A 7 3.33 -9.48 14.28
N ARG A 8 2.37 -9.42 13.34
CA ARG A 8 1.41 -10.51 13.04
C ARG A 8 1.89 -11.50 11.98
N LEU A 9 2.94 -11.15 11.23
CA LEU A 9 3.50 -11.97 10.15
C LEU A 9 4.60 -12.93 10.67
N ARG A 10 5.07 -12.71 11.89
CA ARG A 10 6.17 -13.44 12.53
C ARG A 10 5.72 -14.86 12.91
N ASP A 11 6.01 -15.84 12.07
CA ASP A 11 5.91 -17.27 12.44
C ASP A 11 7.27 -17.90 12.76
N GLY A 12 8.33 -17.09 12.77
CA GLY A 12 9.69 -17.50 13.11
C GLY A 12 10.48 -18.15 11.97
N SER A 13 9.92 -18.26 10.76
CA SER A 13 10.56 -18.83 9.57
C SER A 13 11.42 -17.83 8.78
N ASP A 14 11.05 -16.55 8.76
CA ASP A 14 11.81 -15.47 8.13
C ASP A 14 12.77 -14.85 9.15
N ARG A 15 13.97 -15.45 9.22
CA ARG A 15 15.10 -14.90 9.96
C ARG A 15 16.23 -14.58 9.01
N ASP A 16 16.90 -13.47 9.27
CA ASP A 16 18.15 -13.17 8.59
C ASP A 16 19.25 -14.18 9.00
N ALA A 17 20.42 -14.07 8.38
CA ALA A 17 21.57 -14.92 8.70
C ALA A 17 22.06 -14.80 10.15
N SER A 18 21.63 -13.77 10.88
CA SER A 18 21.95 -13.53 12.29
C SER A 18 20.90 -14.06 13.27
N GLY A 19 19.78 -14.59 12.75
CA GLY A 19 18.68 -15.15 13.55
C GLY A 19 17.65 -14.12 14.01
N VAL A 20 17.76 -12.88 13.52
CA VAL A 20 16.84 -11.76 13.77
C VAL A 20 15.63 -11.88 12.86
N GLU A 21 14.44 -11.61 13.39
CA GLU A 21 13.20 -11.62 12.62
C GLU A 21 13.22 -10.53 11.55
N THR A 22 13.00 -10.93 10.29
CA THR A 22 12.94 -10.00 9.17
C THR A 22 11.80 -9.00 9.35
N GLU A 23 12.09 -7.71 9.16
CA GLU A 23 11.07 -6.66 9.18
C GLU A 23 10.03 -6.90 8.09
N LYS A 24 8.74 -6.70 8.40
CA LYS A 24 7.63 -7.07 7.48
C LYS A 24 7.79 -6.53 6.05
N PRO A 25 8.13 -5.26 5.79
CA PRO A 25 8.34 -4.77 4.42
C PRO A 25 9.43 -5.52 3.64
N LEU A 26 10.37 -6.17 4.34
CA LEU A 26 11.49 -6.91 3.78
C LEU A 26 11.18 -8.38 3.51
N VAL A 27 10.06 -8.91 4.01
CA VAL A 27 9.63 -10.29 3.71
C VAL A 27 9.48 -10.44 2.20
N GLU A 28 9.97 -11.57 1.68
CA GLU A 28 9.96 -11.84 0.25
C GLU A 28 8.64 -12.46 -0.19
N VAL A 29 8.16 -12.00 -1.34
CA VAL A 29 7.15 -12.69 -2.14
C VAL A 29 7.80 -12.97 -3.48
N CYS A 30 7.85 -14.24 -3.89
CA CYS A 30 8.44 -14.65 -5.16
C CYS A 30 9.83 -14.04 -5.43
N GLY A 31 10.72 -14.18 -4.45
CA GLY A 31 12.14 -13.82 -4.54
C GLY A 31 12.46 -12.32 -4.50
N ARG A 32 11.50 -11.45 -4.19
CA ARG A 32 11.72 -10.00 -4.02
C ARG A 32 10.98 -9.51 -2.79
N SER A 33 11.58 -8.57 -2.05
CA SER A 33 10.92 -8.00 -0.87
C SER A 33 9.64 -7.26 -1.25
N MET A 34 8.65 -7.25 -0.36
CA MET A 34 7.41 -6.52 -0.63
C MET A 34 7.64 -5.02 -0.87
N LEU A 35 8.59 -4.42 -0.13
CA LEU A 35 9.02 -3.04 -0.36
C LEU A 35 9.54 -2.84 -1.79
N GLU A 36 10.39 -3.74 -2.28
CA GLU A 36 10.94 -3.65 -3.63
C GLU A 36 9.86 -3.76 -4.70
N ARG A 37 8.91 -4.70 -4.54
CA ARG A 37 7.78 -4.88 -5.45
C ARG A 37 6.89 -3.64 -5.53
N VAL A 38 6.52 -3.07 -4.38
CA VAL A 38 5.71 -1.85 -4.33
C VAL A 38 6.47 -0.67 -4.93
N ALA A 39 7.77 -0.54 -4.65
CA ALA A 39 8.59 0.52 -5.22
C ALA A 39 8.73 0.42 -6.76
N GLU A 40 8.86 -0.80 -7.30
CA GLU A 40 8.89 -1.05 -8.74
C GLU A 40 7.55 -0.67 -9.39
N ALA A 41 6.42 -1.13 -8.84
CA ALA A 41 5.10 -0.78 -9.35
C ALA A 41 4.85 0.74 -9.38
N LEU A 42 5.32 1.48 -8.37
CA LEU A 42 5.23 2.94 -8.35
C LEU A 42 6.13 3.60 -9.41
N ARG A 43 7.32 3.06 -9.66
CA ARG A 43 8.24 3.59 -10.69
C ARG A 43 7.78 3.32 -12.11
N GLU A 44 7.12 2.19 -12.32
CA GLU A 44 6.59 1.79 -13.63
C GLU A 44 5.26 2.49 -13.96
N SER A 45 4.61 3.09 -12.96
CA SER A 45 3.37 3.86 -13.14
C SER A 45 3.62 5.24 -13.76
N GLY A 46 2.55 5.86 -14.24
CA GLY A 46 2.51 7.25 -14.70
C GLY A 46 2.54 8.29 -13.57
N LEU A 47 2.96 7.93 -12.35
CA LEU A 47 3.11 8.86 -11.23
C LEU A 47 4.13 9.97 -11.58
N ASP A 48 3.66 11.21 -11.64
CA ASP A 48 4.51 12.39 -11.76
C ASP A 48 4.87 12.90 -10.36
N GLY A 49 5.92 12.34 -9.76
CA GLY A 49 6.33 12.68 -8.40
C GLY A 49 7.50 11.89 -7.85
N THR A 50 7.93 12.23 -6.64
CA THR A 50 8.97 11.50 -5.91
C THR A 50 8.34 10.40 -5.06
N VAL A 51 8.88 9.18 -5.14
CA VAL A 51 8.46 8.08 -4.26
C VAL A 51 9.19 8.20 -2.92
N HIS A 52 8.41 8.30 -1.84
CA HIS A 52 8.92 8.38 -0.47
C HIS A 52 8.64 7.10 0.31
N ALA A 53 9.69 6.47 0.83
CA ALA A 53 9.60 5.43 1.86
C ALA A 53 9.38 6.08 3.23
N VAL A 54 8.17 5.92 3.76
CA VAL A 54 7.81 6.41 5.10
C VAL A 54 8.22 5.38 6.15
N VAL A 55 9.31 5.65 6.86
CA VAL A 55 9.99 4.74 7.80
C VAL A 55 9.84 5.23 9.24
N SER A 56 10.15 4.37 10.21
CA SER A 56 10.19 4.76 11.63
C SER A 56 11.39 4.11 12.33
N PRO A 57 11.77 4.55 13.55
CA PRO A 57 12.80 3.90 14.36
C PRO A 57 12.54 2.41 14.65
N GLN A 58 11.33 1.92 14.37
CA GLN A 58 10.92 0.53 14.59
C GLN A 58 11.22 -0.38 13.39
N ALA A 59 11.68 0.20 12.27
CA ALA A 59 12.01 -0.50 11.04
C ALA A 59 13.34 0.00 10.40
N PRO A 60 14.46 -0.04 11.14
CA PRO A 60 15.76 0.44 10.64
C PRO A 60 16.29 -0.31 9.41
N GLU A 61 16.06 -1.62 9.29
CA GLU A 61 16.50 -2.38 8.13
C GLU A 61 15.71 -1.99 6.88
N THR A 62 14.42 -1.72 7.04
CA THR A 62 13.55 -1.18 5.98
C THR A 62 14.07 0.18 5.51
N ALA A 63 14.54 1.04 6.42
CA ALA A 63 15.11 2.33 6.06
C ALA A 63 16.42 2.18 5.26
N ALA A 64 17.31 1.26 5.68
CA ALA A 64 18.51 0.94 4.93
C ALA A 64 18.18 0.39 3.53
N ARG A 65 17.23 -0.55 3.43
CA ARG A 65 16.80 -1.10 2.15
C ARG A 65 16.16 -0.05 1.24
N ALA A 66 15.39 0.89 1.80
CA ALA A 66 14.83 1.99 1.02
C ALA A 66 15.93 2.85 0.39
N ALA A 67 17.01 3.12 1.12
CA ALA A 67 18.18 3.84 0.61
C ALA A 67 18.90 3.05 -0.50
N ASP A 68 19.08 1.73 -0.34
CA ASP A 68 19.66 0.87 -1.39
C ASP A 68 18.82 0.87 -2.67
N LEU A 69 17.49 0.91 -2.50
CA LEU A 69 16.55 1.05 -3.60
C LEU A 69 16.53 2.48 -4.17
N SER A 70 17.30 3.44 -3.66
CA SER A 70 17.27 4.85 -4.08
C SER A 70 15.90 5.51 -3.90
N LEU A 71 15.18 5.18 -2.83
CA LEU A 71 13.96 5.86 -2.43
C LEU A 71 14.29 7.05 -1.52
N SER A 72 13.59 8.16 -1.69
CA SER A 72 13.59 9.23 -0.68
C SER A 72 12.95 8.71 0.60
N THR A 73 13.43 9.11 1.77
CA THR A 73 12.88 8.65 3.06
C THR A 73 12.22 9.79 3.81
N VAL A 74 11.05 9.51 4.38
CA VAL A 74 10.40 10.36 5.38
C VAL A 74 10.36 9.59 6.69
N GLU A 75 11.04 10.09 7.71
CA GLU A 75 11.07 9.45 9.03
C GLU A 75 9.88 9.94 9.87
N THR A 76 9.17 9.02 10.50
CA THR A 76 8.06 9.29 11.40
C THR A 76 8.33 8.71 12.79
N PRO A 77 7.64 9.20 13.84
CA PRO A 77 7.84 8.70 15.21
C PRO A 77 7.50 7.22 15.42
N GLY A 78 6.67 6.61 14.55
CA GLY A 78 6.24 5.21 14.70
C GLY A 78 5.14 5.05 15.75
N GLU A 79 4.32 6.08 15.96
CA GLU A 79 3.24 6.11 16.96
C GLU A 79 1.94 5.44 16.46
N GLY A 80 1.94 4.96 15.22
CA GLY A 80 0.84 4.23 14.61
C GLY A 80 0.45 4.81 13.27
N TYR A 81 -0.31 4.03 12.49
CA TYR A 81 -0.59 4.33 11.08
C TYR A 81 -1.13 5.74 10.84
N VAL A 82 -2.13 6.18 11.63
CA VAL A 82 -2.78 7.48 11.45
C VAL A 82 -1.82 8.63 11.74
N ALA A 83 -1.06 8.56 12.85
CA ALA A 83 -0.10 9.60 13.23
C ALA A 83 1.08 9.68 12.24
N ASP A 84 1.58 8.53 11.81
CA ASP A 84 2.66 8.45 10.84
C ASP A 84 2.22 8.94 9.45
N LEU A 85 0.98 8.64 9.04
CA LEU A 85 0.40 9.13 7.80
C LEU A 85 0.26 10.65 7.81
N GLY A 86 -0.19 11.24 8.93
CA GLY A 86 -0.23 12.70 9.11
C GLY A 86 1.14 13.33 8.93
N THR A 87 2.14 12.85 9.66
CA THR A 87 3.54 13.29 9.54
C THR A 87 4.06 13.20 8.11
N ALA A 88 3.76 12.10 7.41
CA ALA A 88 4.19 11.91 6.04
C ALA A 88 3.55 12.92 5.07
N LEU A 89 2.23 13.15 5.21
CA LEU A 89 1.52 14.12 4.37
C LEU A 89 1.96 15.56 4.63
N ASP A 90 2.30 15.90 5.87
CA ASP A 90 2.85 17.23 6.21
C ASP A 90 4.22 17.47 5.56
N ALA A 91 5.03 16.42 5.39
CA ALA A 91 6.34 16.49 4.75
C ALA A 91 6.27 16.47 3.21
N VAL A 92 5.37 15.66 2.64
CA VAL A 92 5.26 15.42 1.19
C VAL A 92 4.35 16.45 0.50
N GLY A 93 3.34 16.95 1.21
CA GLY A 93 2.29 17.79 0.64
C GLY A 93 1.15 17.00 0.00
N ARG A 94 0.22 17.73 -0.62
CA ARG A 94 -0.95 17.20 -1.35
C ARG A 94 -1.03 17.83 -2.74
N PRO A 95 -1.55 17.12 -3.76
CA PRO A 95 -2.04 15.74 -3.70
C PRO A 95 -0.91 14.71 -3.51
N ALA A 96 -1.22 13.60 -2.84
CA ALA A 96 -0.26 12.51 -2.60
C ALA A 96 -0.93 11.14 -2.73
N LEU A 97 -0.22 10.19 -3.33
CA LEU A 97 -0.61 8.79 -3.35
C LEU A 97 0.04 8.05 -2.18
N THR A 98 -0.75 7.25 -1.48
CA THR A 98 -0.32 6.48 -0.31
C THR A 98 -0.56 5.00 -0.56
N VAL A 99 0.41 4.17 -0.21
CA VAL A 99 0.31 2.72 -0.31
C VAL A 99 1.12 2.04 0.80
N PRO A 100 0.62 0.96 1.43
CA PRO A 100 1.40 0.18 2.37
C PRO A 100 2.40 -0.72 1.65
N ALA A 101 3.56 -0.96 2.25
CA ALA A 101 4.54 -1.90 1.71
C ALA A 101 4.09 -3.37 1.79
N ASP A 102 2.92 -3.67 2.36
CA ASP A 102 2.40 -5.02 2.49
C ASP A 102 1.44 -5.43 1.37
N LEU A 103 1.40 -4.67 0.27
CA LEU A 103 0.60 -4.94 -0.93
C LEU A 103 1.52 -5.37 -2.10
N PRO A 104 2.18 -6.54 -2.02
CA PRO A 104 3.27 -6.92 -2.94
C PRO A 104 2.81 -7.23 -4.37
N LEU A 105 1.51 -7.36 -4.61
CA LEU A 105 0.94 -7.59 -5.93
C LEU A 105 0.44 -6.30 -6.60
N LEU A 106 0.74 -5.13 -6.02
CA LEU A 106 0.55 -3.85 -6.68
C LEU A 106 1.28 -3.86 -8.03
N SER A 107 0.68 -3.23 -9.04
CA SER A 107 1.25 -3.04 -10.37
C SER A 107 1.00 -1.62 -10.86
N ALA A 108 1.75 -1.18 -11.86
CA ALA A 108 1.64 0.16 -12.44
C ALA A 108 0.19 0.53 -12.83
N GLU A 109 -0.54 -0.38 -13.48
CA GLU A 109 -1.93 -0.17 -13.89
C GLU A 109 -2.89 0.12 -12.73
N HIS A 110 -2.63 -0.42 -11.54
CA HIS A 110 -3.45 -0.12 -10.36
C HIS A 110 -3.22 1.31 -9.87
N VAL A 111 -1.98 1.77 -9.94
CA VAL A 111 -1.61 3.14 -9.58
C VAL A 111 -2.21 4.11 -10.60
N ASP A 112 -2.08 3.80 -11.90
CA ASP A 112 -2.61 4.62 -12.98
C ASP A 112 -4.14 4.72 -12.94
N ASP A 113 -4.85 3.62 -12.66
CA ASP A 113 -6.31 3.62 -12.48
C ASP A 113 -6.73 4.48 -11.28
N ALA A 114 -6.00 4.40 -10.16
CA ALA A 114 -6.28 5.24 -8.99
C ALA A 114 -6.08 6.74 -9.28
N LEU A 115 -4.99 7.10 -9.98
CA LEU A 115 -4.70 8.47 -10.40
C LEU A 115 -5.75 8.99 -11.40
N ALA A 116 -6.12 8.18 -12.38
CA ALA A 116 -7.12 8.54 -13.39
C ALA A 116 -8.48 8.81 -12.74
N ARG A 117 -8.94 7.94 -11.83
CA ARG A 117 -10.21 8.12 -11.12
C ARG A 117 -10.21 9.33 -10.20
N ALA A 118 -9.08 9.62 -9.54
CA ALA A 118 -8.96 10.81 -8.70
C ALA A 118 -9.03 12.11 -9.54
N GLY A 119 -8.54 12.10 -10.79
CA GLY A 119 -8.59 13.24 -11.69
C GLY A 119 -9.94 13.47 -12.40
N THR A 120 -10.81 12.46 -12.49
CA THR A 120 -12.13 12.60 -13.16
C THR A 120 -13.25 13.14 -12.26
N GLY A 121 -13.10 13.05 -10.93
CA GLY A 121 -14.19 13.28 -9.98
C GLY A 121 -15.37 12.30 -10.15
N ASP A 122 -16.45 12.47 -9.37
CA ASP A 122 -17.67 11.62 -9.35
C ASP A 122 -18.51 11.70 -10.66
N GLY A 123 -17.94 11.27 -11.80
CA GLY A 123 -18.69 10.98 -13.03
C GLY A 123 -18.53 11.98 -14.19
N GLY A 124 -17.47 12.79 -14.22
CA GLY A 124 -17.15 13.69 -15.33
C GLY A 124 -16.09 13.15 -16.29
N ALA A 125 -16.08 13.63 -17.54
CA ALA A 125 -14.91 13.50 -18.40
C ALA A 125 -13.74 14.29 -17.78
N ALA A 126 -12.55 13.70 -17.73
CA ALA A 126 -11.34 14.39 -17.27
C ALA A 126 -11.17 15.70 -18.06
N ASN A 127 -11.38 16.83 -17.39
CA ASN A 127 -10.90 18.11 -17.89
C ASN A 127 -9.52 18.31 -17.29
N ALA A 128 -8.57 18.77 -18.10
CA ALA A 128 -7.19 18.99 -17.65
C ALA A 128 -7.07 19.97 -16.46
N ASP A 129 -8.13 20.73 -16.17
CA ASP A 129 -8.22 21.72 -15.09
C ASP A 129 -8.96 21.23 -13.83
N SER A 130 -9.41 19.96 -13.78
CA SER A 130 -10.09 19.41 -12.61
C SER A 130 -9.09 19.09 -11.49
N GLU A 131 -9.28 19.69 -10.31
CA GLU A 131 -8.47 19.33 -9.14
C GLU A 131 -8.77 17.89 -8.69
N PRO A 132 -7.75 17.11 -8.32
CA PRO A 132 -7.95 15.74 -7.88
C PRO A 132 -8.73 15.68 -6.57
N THR A 133 -9.64 14.71 -6.46
CA THR A 133 -10.37 14.42 -5.21
C THR A 133 -9.66 13.32 -4.41
N SER A 134 -9.91 13.26 -3.09
CA SER A 134 -9.39 12.14 -2.32
C SER A 134 -10.15 10.86 -2.70
N LEU A 135 -9.40 9.75 -2.79
CA LEU A 135 -9.90 8.48 -3.29
C LEU A 135 -9.31 7.33 -2.48
N THR A 136 -10.18 6.44 -2.01
CA THR A 136 -9.82 5.21 -1.31
C THR A 136 -10.11 4.00 -2.20
N VAL A 137 -9.09 3.22 -2.57
CA VAL A 137 -9.28 2.01 -3.38
C VAL A 137 -9.70 0.85 -2.47
N CYS A 138 -10.85 0.27 -2.78
CA CYS A 138 -11.50 -0.79 -2.02
C CYS A 138 -11.76 -2.03 -2.87
N VAL A 139 -11.73 -3.20 -2.22
CA VAL A 139 -12.24 -4.45 -2.79
C VAL A 139 -13.46 -4.94 -2.02
N PRO A 140 -14.35 -5.76 -2.61
CA PRO A 140 -15.42 -6.41 -1.85
C PRO A 140 -14.83 -7.27 -0.72
N ALA A 141 -15.39 -7.19 0.49
CA ALA A 141 -14.96 -8.06 1.59
C ALA A 141 -15.18 -9.56 1.26
N ALA A 142 -16.19 -9.86 0.43
CA ALA A 142 -16.43 -11.19 -0.10
C ALA A 142 -15.28 -11.74 -0.96
N LEU A 143 -14.58 -10.87 -1.71
CA LEU A 143 -13.42 -11.27 -2.50
C LEU A 143 -12.26 -11.72 -1.60
N LYS A 144 -11.93 -10.93 -0.56
CA LYS A 144 -10.90 -11.34 0.42
C LYS A 144 -11.28 -12.67 1.08
N ARG A 145 -12.55 -12.86 1.47
CA ARG A 145 -13.04 -14.13 2.04
C ARG A 145 -12.90 -15.31 1.08
N GLN A 146 -13.27 -15.15 -0.19
CA GLN A 146 -13.14 -16.21 -1.20
C GLN A 146 -11.69 -16.61 -1.46
N LEU A 147 -10.77 -15.65 -1.43
CA LEU A 147 -9.33 -15.91 -1.59
C LEU A 147 -8.67 -16.48 -0.33
N GLY A 148 -9.35 -16.44 0.82
CA GLY A 148 -8.75 -16.78 2.12
C GLY A 148 -7.79 -15.71 2.66
N ALA A 149 -7.82 -14.51 2.07
CA ALA A 149 -7.01 -13.37 2.49
C ALA A 149 -7.50 -12.76 3.81
N SER A 150 -6.58 -12.20 4.57
CA SER A 150 -6.89 -11.44 5.78
C SER A 150 -7.68 -10.16 5.49
N ALA A 151 -8.73 -9.91 6.27
CA ALA A 151 -9.46 -8.65 6.31
C ALA A 151 -9.45 -8.11 7.74
N ASP A 152 -8.78 -6.97 7.94
CA ASP A 152 -8.63 -6.36 9.27
C ASP A 152 -9.63 -5.21 9.50
N THR A 153 -10.22 -4.64 8.44
CA THR A 153 -11.22 -3.57 8.53
C THR A 153 -12.17 -3.66 7.35
N THR A 154 -13.48 -3.54 7.62
CA THR A 154 -14.54 -3.46 6.62
C THR A 154 -15.50 -2.31 6.94
N PHE A 155 -16.18 -1.80 5.92
CA PHE A 155 -17.26 -0.83 6.06
C PHE A 155 -18.29 -1.01 4.96
N GLU A 156 -19.45 -0.36 5.10
CA GLU A 156 -20.52 -0.40 4.09
C GLU A 156 -20.34 0.73 3.07
N HIS A 157 -20.40 0.39 1.78
CA HIS A 157 -20.42 1.32 0.67
C HIS A 157 -21.45 0.82 -0.37
N GLU A 158 -22.43 1.67 -0.71
CA GLU A 158 -23.50 1.36 -1.68
C GLU A 158 -24.21 0.00 -1.41
N GLY A 159 -24.53 -0.28 -0.15
CA GLY A 159 -25.19 -1.53 0.24
C GLY A 159 -24.29 -2.77 0.20
N ARG A 160 -22.96 -2.58 0.11
CA ARG A 160 -21.98 -3.66 0.07
C ARG A 160 -20.90 -3.48 1.14
N GLU A 161 -20.52 -4.59 1.76
CA GLU A 161 -19.34 -4.64 2.61
C GLU A 161 -18.05 -4.63 1.77
N VAL A 162 -17.23 -3.60 1.97
CA VAL A 162 -15.95 -3.40 1.28
C VAL A 162 -14.80 -3.30 2.28
N THR A 163 -13.57 -3.48 1.81
CA THR A 163 -12.35 -3.36 2.62
C THR A 163 -11.31 -2.53 1.87
N PRO A 164 -10.65 -1.57 2.52
CA PRO A 164 -9.61 -0.79 1.89
C PRO A 164 -8.42 -1.67 1.55
N THR A 165 -7.82 -1.40 0.39
CA THR A 165 -6.58 -2.05 -0.06
C THR A 165 -5.35 -1.41 0.58
N GLY A 166 -5.49 -0.16 1.02
CA GLY A 166 -4.42 0.71 1.49
C GLY A 166 -3.83 1.61 0.40
N LEU A 167 -4.20 1.40 -0.87
CA LEU A 167 -3.91 2.33 -1.96
C LEU A 167 -4.91 3.48 -1.92
N ASN A 168 -4.44 4.71 -1.70
CA ASN A 168 -5.28 5.91 -1.64
C ASN A 168 -4.64 7.08 -2.37
N VAL A 169 -5.45 7.98 -2.90
CA VAL A 169 -5.05 9.34 -3.29
C VAL A 169 -5.59 10.29 -2.24
N VAL A 170 -4.73 11.12 -1.66
CA VAL A 170 -5.07 12.13 -0.66
C VAL A 170 -4.92 13.49 -1.32
N ALA A 171 -6.03 14.16 -1.58
CA ALA A 171 -6.05 15.41 -2.33
C ALA A 171 -6.99 16.43 -1.66
N GLY A 172 -7.79 17.15 -2.45
CA GLY A 172 -8.75 18.14 -1.96
C GLY A 172 -9.97 17.52 -1.27
N ASP A 173 -11.02 18.33 -1.14
CA ASP A 173 -12.25 17.93 -0.49
C ASP A 173 -13.00 16.81 -1.25
N GLY A 174 -13.65 15.93 -0.50
CA GLY A 174 -14.34 14.74 -1.02
C GLY A 174 -13.56 13.46 -0.76
N ASP A 175 -14.28 12.38 -0.45
CA ASP A 175 -13.71 11.04 -0.22
C ASP A 175 -14.50 10.04 -1.08
N THR A 176 -13.97 9.74 -2.26
CA THR A 176 -14.57 8.82 -3.22
C THR A 176 -14.05 7.40 -2.97
N VAL A 177 -14.95 6.41 -2.94
CA VAL A 177 -14.55 5.01 -2.87
C VAL A 177 -14.43 4.45 -4.28
N ALA A 178 -13.24 4.01 -4.65
CA ALA A 178 -13.01 3.31 -5.92
C ALA A 178 -13.09 1.80 -5.69
N LEU A 179 -14.19 1.18 -6.13
CA LEU A 179 -14.35 -0.27 -6.06
C LEU A 179 -13.59 -0.96 -7.21
N THR A 180 -12.82 -1.99 -6.86
CA THR A 180 -12.15 -2.90 -7.80
C THR A 180 -12.35 -4.36 -7.38
N TYR A 181 -12.29 -5.27 -8.35
CA TYR A 181 -12.42 -6.72 -8.14
C TYR A 181 -11.12 -7.46 -8.47
N ASP A 182 -10.04 -6.72 -8.69
CA ASP A 182 -8.73 -7.33 -8.93
C ASP A 182 -8.25 -8.06 -7.68
N ALA A 183 -8.02 -9.37 -7.80
CA ALA A 183 -7.56 -10.21 -6.70
C ALA A 183 -6.20 -9.75 -6.15
N ARG A 184 -5.34 -9.13 -6.98
CA ARG A 184 -4.02 -8.64 -6.57
C ARG A 184 -4.11 -7.56 -5.50
N LEU A 185 -5.11 -6.67 -5.61
CA LEU A 185 -5.37 -5.63 -4.62
C LEU A 185 -6.08 -6.15 -3.35
N ALA A 186 -6.56 -7.40 -3.38
CA ALA A 186 -7.21 -8.03 -2.24
C ALA A 186 -6.23 -8.70 -1.25
N VAL A 187 -4.92 -8.73 -1.55
CA VAL A 187 -3.93 -9.48 -0.78
C VAL A 187 -2.89 -8.56 -0.12
N ASN A 188 -3.25 -8.04 1.06
CA ASN A 188 -2.27 -7.47 1.97
C ASN A 188 -1.61 -8.59 2.79
N VAL A 189 -0.29 -8.73 2.72
CA VAL A 189 0.45 -9.78 3.42
C VAL A 189 0.61 -9.41 4.89
N ASN A 190 -0.29 -9.92 5.74
CA ASN A 190 -0.28 -9.67 7.18
C ASN A 190 0.02 -10.92 8.02
N ARG A 191 -0.23 -12.10 7.43
CA ARG A 191 -0.05 -13.42 8.04
C ARG A 191 0.61 -14.38 7.03
N PRO A 192 1.24 -15.48 7.48
CA PRO A 192 1.90 -16.45 6.58
C PRO A 192 1.01 -16.97 5.45
N ARG A 193 -0.29 -17.19 5.72
CA ARG A 193 -1.27 -17.58 4.69
C ARG A 193 -1.45 -16.53 3.59
N ASP A 194 -1.33 -15.24 3.93
CA ASP A 194 -1.47 -14.16 2.97
C ASP A 194 -0.22 -14.11 2.07
N ARG A 195 0.97 -14.40 2.63
CA ARG A 195 2.20 -14.56 1.87
C ARG A 195 2.09 -15.71 0.88
N ALA A 196 1.65 -16.89 1.33
CA ALA A 196 1.47 -18.04 0.45
C ALA A 196 0.46 -17.76 -0.68
N LEU A 197 -0.62 -17.04 -0.37
CA LEU A 197 -1.57 -16.56 -1.38
C LEU A 197 -0.93 -15.57 -2.35
N ALA A 198 -0.15 -14.61 -1.86
CA ALA A 198 0.57 -13.68 -2.71
C ALA A 198 1.57 -14.40 -3.62
N GLU A 199 2.27 -15.41 -3.10
CA GLU A 199 3.20 -16.24 -3.87
C GLU A 199 2.50 -17.05 -4.97
N ALA A 200 1.27 -17.50 -4.73
CA ALA A 200 0.47 -18.20 -5.74
C ALA A 200 -0.03 -17.28 -6.86
N LEU A 201 -0.08 -15.97 -6.63
CA LEU A 201 -0.64 -14.97 -7.56
C LEU A 201 0.42 -14.08 -8.23
N CYS A 202 1.70 -14.21 -7.87
CA CYS A 202 2.78 -13.32 -8.31
C CYS A 202 3.35 -13.64 -9.71
N GLY A 203 2.73 -14.57 -10.45
CA GLY A 203 3.22 -15.14 -11.72
C GLY A 203 2.56 -14.58 -12.96
#